data_AF-A0A7T8QW80-F1
#
_entry.id   AF-A0A7T8QW80-F1
#
_cell.length_a   1.000
_cell.length_b   1.000
_cell.length_c   1.000
_cell.angle_alpha   90.00
_cell.angle_beta   90.00
_cell.angle_gamma   90.00
#
_symmetry.space_group_name_H-M   'P 1'
#
loop_
_entity.id
_entity.type
_entity.pdbx_description
1 polymer ?
#
loop_
_entity_poly.entity_id
_entity_poly.type
_entity_poly.pdbx_seq_one_letter_code
_entity_poly.pdbx_strand_id
1 'polypeptide(L)'
;MKGYIECLLKFETVLTAQIFLKIFEQCSPLSKYLQTSGMDLLTAYRLGMGTEDGLKKCVRDFGGVMEAADWFVEWANSELLDKEEIEVEITLPE
;
A
#
# COMPACT_ATOMS: atom_id res chain seq x y z
N MET A 1 18.03 12.14 11.45
CA MET A 1 17.30 12.14 10.17
C MET A 1 17.75 10.99 9.26
N LYS A 2 19.06 10.80 9.01
CA LYS A 2 19.61 9.62 8.28
C LYS A 2 19.04 8.26 8.73
N GLY A 3 19.00 7.99 10.04
CA GLY A 3 18.48 6.71 10.56
C GLY A 3 16.99 6.42 10.30
N TYR A 4 16.15 7.44 10.07
CA TYR A 4 14.73 7.23 9.73
C TYR A 4 14.56 6.85 8.26
N ILE A 5 15.27 7.55 7.37
CA ILE A 5 15.31 7.23 5.94
C ILE A 5 15.88 5.83 5.74
N GLU A 6 17.00 5.51 6.41
CA GLU A 6 17.59 4.17 6.39
C GLU A 6 16.62 3.09 6.87
N CYS A 7 15.73 3.40 7.82
CA CYS A 7 14.73 2.44 8.30
C CYS A 7 13.55 2.30 7.34
N LEU A 8 13.05 3.41 6.77
CA LEU A 8 11.94 3.41 5.81
C LEU A 8 12.31 2.79 4.47
N LEU A 9 13.57 2.92 4.05
CA LEU A 9 14.09 2.33 2.83
C LEU A 9 14.59 0.89 3.00
N LYS A 10 14.45 0.29 4.21
CA LYS A 10 14.69 -1.15 4.35
C LYS A 10 13.71 -1.90 3.46
N PHE A 11 14.25 -2.85 2.69
CA PHE A 11 13.45 -3.66 1.78
C PHE A 11 12.25 -4.32 2.50
N GLU A 12 12.43 -4.82 3.72
CA GLU A 12 11.36 -5.41 4.53
C GLU A 12 10.23 -4.40 4.83
N THR A 13 10.58 -3.15 5.10
CA THR A 13 9.62 -2.07 5.37
C THR A 13 8.87 -1.70 4.10
N VAL A 14 9.58 -1.56 2.97
CA VAL A 14 8.98 -1.30 1.65
C VAL A 14 8.04 -2.43 1.24
N LEU A 15 8.49 -3.69 1.37
CA LEU A 15 7.70 -4.87 1.04
C LEU A 15 6.44 -4.94 1.90
N THR A 16 6.56 -4.67 3.20
CA THR A 16 5.40 -4.60 4.12
C THR A 16 4.41 -3.52 3.67
N ALA A 17 4.90 -2.34 3.30
CA ALA A 17 4.06 -1.26 2.79
C ALA A 17 3.33 -1.64 1.49
N GLN A 18 4.01 -2.31 0.55
CA GLN A 18 3.41 -2.79 -0.70
C GLN A 18 2.32 -3.84 -0.44
N ILE A 19 2.51 -4.73 0.53
CA ILE A 19 1.46 -5.68 0.96
C ILE A 19 0.23 -4.93 1.46
N PHE A 20 0.40 -3.94 2.35
CA PHE A 20 -0.72 -3.14 2.85
C PHE A 20 -1.41 -2.34 1.73
N LEU A 21 -0.64 -1.80 0.79
CA LEU A 21 -1.20 -1.09 -0.37
C LEU A 21 -2.14 -1.99 -1.17
N LYS A 22 -1.73 -3.24 -1.47
CA LYS A 22 -2.59 -4.21 -2.15
C LYS A 22 -3.85 -4.56 -1.37
N ILE A 23 -3.74 -4.71 -0.05
CA ILE A 23 -4.91 -4.94 0.81
C ILE A 23 -5.87 -3.75 0.74
N PHE A 24 -5.36 -2.53 0.82
CA PHE A 24 -6.19 -1.32 0.76
C PHE A 24 -6.82 -1.09 -0.61
N GLU A 25 -6.15 -1.43 -1.71
CA GLU A 25 -6.75 -1.39 -3.05
C GLU A 25 -8.01 -2.26 -3.12
N GLN A 26 -8.00 -3.46 -2.52
CA GLN A 26 -9.16 -4.35 -2.49
C GLN A 26 -10.25 -3.92 -1.51
N CYS A 27 -9.86 -3.38 -0.34
CA CYS A 27 -10.78 -3.07 0.75
C CYS A 27 -11.40 -1.66 0.67
N SER A 28 -10.73 -0.71 0.02
CA SER A 28 -11.18 0.69 -0.01
C SER A 28 -12.55 0.90 -0.66
N PRO A 29 -12.87 0.30 -1.82
CA PRO A 29 -14.18 0.46 -2.44
C PRO A 29 -15.31 -0.04 -1.55
N LEU A 30 -15.12 -1.22 -0.92
CA LEU A 30 -16.08 -1.78 0.02
C LEU A 30 -16.21 -0.88 1.25
N SER A 31 -15.11 -0.49 1.89
CA SER A 31 -15.13 0.38 3.06
C SER A 31 -15.86 1.70 2.80
N LYS A 32 -15.61 2.33 1.65
CA LYS A 32 -16.32 3.55 1.24
C LYS A 32 -17.82 3.30 1.03
N TYR A 33 -18.18 2.20 0.38
CA TYR A 33 -19.57 1.85 0.13
C TYR A 33 -20.36 1.62 1.44
N LEU A 34 -19.76 0.89 2.38
CA LEU A 34 -20.36 0.61 3.69
C LEU A 34 -20.62 1.88 4.52
N GLN A 35 -19.88 2.96 4.25
CA GLN A 35 -20.05 4.25 4.93
C GLN A 35 -21.13 5.14 4.31
N THR A 36 -21.76 4.72 3.20
CA THR A 36 -22.80 5.52 2.54
C THR A 36 -24.14 5.49 3.29
N SER A 37 -24.84 6.62 3.31
CA SER A 37 -26.22 6.68 3.81
C SER A 37 -27.16 6.02 2.81
N GLY A 38 -27.93 5.01 3.24
CA GLY A 38 -28.85 4.29 2.35
C GLY A 38 -28.21 3.12 1.58
N MET A 39 -27.10 2.57 2.08
CA MET A 39 -26.46 1.35 1.57
C MET A 39 -27.48 0.23 1.31
N ASP A 40 -27.46 -0.32 0.10
CA ASP A 40 -28.15 -1.57 -0.23
C ASP A 40 -27.38 -2.78 0.28
N LEU A 41 -28.03 -3.59 1.12
CA LEU A 41 -27.43 -4.74 1.79
C LEU A 41 -26.96 -5.83 0.82
N LEU A 42 -27.72 -6.07 -0.26
CA LEU A 42 -27.37 -7.09 -1.24
C LEU A 42 -26.10 -6.70 -2.01
N THR A 43 -25.98 -5.43 -2.37
CA THR A 43 -24.79 -4.87 -3.01
C THR A 43 -23.60 -4.88 -2.06
N ALA A 44 -23.78 -4.53 -0.78
CA ALA A 44 -22.73 -4.62 0.23
C ALA A 44 -22.18 -6.05 0.37
N TYR A 45 -23.07 -7.04 0.40
CA TYR A 45 -22.69 -8.44 0.45
C TYR A 45 -21.90 -8.88 -0.78
N ARG A 46 -22.35 -8.50 -1.98
CA ARG A 46 -21.63 -8.80 -3.24
C ARG A 46 -20.25 -8.17 -3.29
N LEU A 47 -20.13 -6.91 -2.86
CA LEU A 47 -18.83 -6.24 -2.74
C LEU A 47 -17.93 -6.95 -1.73
N GLY A 48 -18.48 -7.40 -0.59
CA GLY A 48 -17.78 -8.21 0.41
C GLY A 48 -17.18 -9.48 -0.17
N MET A 49 -18.01 -10.27 -0.89
CA MET A 49 -17.56 -11.48 -1.58
C MET A 49 -16.47 -11.18 -2.62
N GLY A 50 -16.64 -10.10 -3.39
CA GLY A 50 -15.65 -9.66 -4.39
C GLY A 50 -14.32 -9.26 -3.77
N THR A 51 -14.34 -8.52 -2.66
CA THR A 51 -13.13 -8.14 -1.91
C THR A 51 -12.44 -9.39 -1.34
N GLU A 52 -13.18 -10.36 -0.79
CA GLU A 52 -12.61 -11.62 -0.30
C GLU A 52 -11.88 -12.39 -1.42
N ASP A 53 -12.53 -12.53 -2.59
CA ASP A 53 -11.92 -13.19 -3.75
C ASP A 53 -10.71 -12.43 -4.30
N GLY A 54 -10.76 -11.09 -4.27
CA GLY A 54 -9.63 -10.22 -4.62
C GLY A 54 -8.43 -10.45 -3.70
N LEU A 55 -8.64 -10.46 -2.39
CA LEU A 55 -7.60 -10.72 -1.39
C LEU A 55 -6.97 -12.11 -1.57
N LYS A 56 -7.79 -13.15 -1.83
CA LYS A 56 -7.29 -14.50 -2.13
C LYS A 56 -6.39 -14.54 -3.36
N LYS A 57 -6.66 -13.71 -4.37
CA LYS A 57 -5.79 -13.57 -5.56
C LYS A 57 -4.51 -12.84 -5.22
N CYS A 58 -4.56 -11.75 -4.44
CA CYS A 58 -3.37 -11.02 -3.99
C CYS A 58 -2.40 -11.92 -3.21
N VAL A 59 -2.91 -12.82 -2.35
CA VAL A 59 -2.07 -13.80 -1.63
C VAL A 59 -1.32 -14.73 -2.58
N ARG A 60 -1.89 -15.03 -3.76
CA ARG A 60 -1.28 -15.90 -4.77
C ARG A 60 -0.32 -15.14 -5.69
N ASP A 61 -0.43 -13.83 -5.75
CA ASP A 61 0.42 -12.94 -6.55
C ASP A 61 1.43 -12.21 -5.65
N PHE A 62 2.29 -12.99 -4.99
CA PHE A 62 3.40 -12.41 -4.23
C PHE A 62 4.50 -11.87 -5.18
N GLY A 63 4.55 -12.37 -6.41
CA GLY A 63 5.50 -11.92 -7.43
C GLY A 63 5.33 -10.43 -7.76
N GLY A 64 4.10 -10.00 -8.06
CA GLY A 64 3.84 -8.58 -8.36
C GLY A 64 4.12 -7.64 -7.17
N VAL A 65 3.93 -8.11 -5.93
CA VAL A 65 4.27 -7.35 -4.72
C VAL A 65 5.79 -7.18 -4.59
N MET A 66 6.53 -8.25 -4.88
CA MET A 66 7.99 -8.24 -4.83
C MET A 66 8.57 -7.35 -5.91
N GLU A 67 8.08 -7.44 -7.16
CA GLU A 67 8.49 -6.57 -8.27
C GLU A 67 8.23 -5.09 -7.96
N ALA A 68 7.09 -4.75 -7.35
CA ALA A 68 6.78 -3.39 -6.94
C ALA A 68 7.71 -2.87 -5.83
N ALA A 69 8.09 -3.75 -4.90
CA ALA A 69 9.05 -3.42 -3.85
C ALA A 69 10.47 -3.23 -4.40
N ASP A 70 10.92 -4.13 -5.28
CA ASP A 70 12.23 -4.06 -5.95
C ASP A 70 12.34 -2.77 -6.77
N TRP A 71 11.34 -2.48 -7.60
CA TRP A 71 11.28 -1.24 -8.39
C TRP A 71 11.36 0.00 -7.50
N PHE A 72 10.61 0.03 -6.38
CA PHE A 72 10.64 1.17 -5.46
C PHE A 72 12.02 1.33 -4.82
N VAL A 73 12.67 0.25 -4.41
CA VAL A 73 14.01 0.30 -3.81
C VAL A 73 15.05 0.75 -4.82
N GLU A 74 15.01 0.27 -6.05
CA GLU A 74 15.90 0.71 -7.13
C GLU A 74 15.75 2.22 -7.38
N TRP A 75 14.51 2.69 -7.55
CA TRP A 75 14.20 4.10 -7.72
C TRP A 75 14.63 4.95 -6.52
N ALA A 76 14.31 4.52 -5.31
CA ALA A 76 14.62 5.26 -4.09
C ALA A 76 16.14 5.37 -3.90
N ASN A 77 16.87 4.28 -4.15
CA ASN A 77 18.32 4.33 -4.10
C ASN A 77 18.89 5.28 -5.15
N SER A 78 18.39 5.30 -6.39
CA SER A 78 18.90 6.23 -7.40
C SER A 78 18.58 7.69 -7.09
N GLU A 79 17.38 8.00 -6.61
CA GLU A 79 16.92 9.38 -6.43
C GLU A 79 17.28 10.00 -5.07
N LEU A 80 17.49 9.16 -4.05
CA LEU A 80 17.70 9.60 -2.66
C LEU A 80 19.16 9.49 -2.21
N LEU A 81 20.01 8.65 -2.84
CA LEU A 81 21.45 8.61 -2.52
C LEU A 81 22.18 9.87 -3.02
N ASP A 82 21.69 10.52 -4.07
CA ASP A 82 22.31 11.73 -4.65
C ASP A 82 21.89 13.05 -3.97
N LYS A 83 20.95 13.01 -3.02
CA LYS A 83 20.43 14.20 -2.32
C LYS A 83 20.89 14.19 -0.86
N GLU A 84 21.92 14.98 -0.55
CA GLU A 84 22.55 15.04 0.79
C GLU A 84 21.62 15.56 1.91
N GLU A 85 20.49 16.22 1.58
CA GLU A 85 19.47 16.65 2.54
C GLU A 85 18.06 16.32 2.01
N ILE A 86 17.48 15.23 2.53
CA ILE A 86 16.06 14.94 2.38
C ILE A 86 15.39 15.36 3.69
N GLU A 87 14.69 16.50 3.67
CA GLU A 87 13.79 16.87 4.75
C GLU A 87 12.55 15.96 4.70
N VAL A 88 12.46 15.05 5.67
CA VAL A 88 11.25 14.27 5.88
C VAL A 88 10.25 15.16 6.59
N GLU A 89 9.29 15.69 5.86
CA GLU A 89 8.17 16.44 6.43
C GLU A 89 7.30 15.46 7.26
N ILE A 90 7.32 15.63 8.59
CA ILE A 90 6.64 14.71 9.54
C ILE A 90 5.15 15.08 9.70
N THR A 91 4.70 16.15 9.06
CA THR A 91 3.32 16.61 9.11
C THR A 91 2.46 15.91 8.06
N LEU A 92 1.36 15.31 8.52
CA LEU A 92 0.31 14.80 7.64
C LEU A 92 -0.24 15.96 6.78
N PRO A 93 -0.51 15.77 5.48
CA PRO A 93 -1.17 16.77 4.67
C PRO A 93 -2.52 17.15 5.29
N GLU A 94 -2.82 18.45 5.36
CA GLU A 94 -4.13 18.98 5.77
C GLU A 94 -5.27 18.55 4.84
#